data_AF-A0A355RF62-F1
#
_entry.id   AF-A0A355RF62-F1
#
_cell.length_a   1.000
_cell.length_b   1.000
_cell.length_c   1.000
_cell.angle_alpha   90.00
_cell.angle_beta   90.00
_cell.angle_gamma   90.00
#
_symmetry.space_group_name_H-M   'P 1'
#
loop_
_entity.id
_entity.type
_entity.pdbx_description
1 polymer ?
#
loop_
_entity_poly.entity_id
_entity_poly.type
_entity_poly.pdbx_seq_one_letter_code
_entity_poly.pdbx_strand_id
1 'polypeptide(L)'
;ALPKEDLPAAPAQDTQAQTNPALADLLRVLLKAKAENIGVAAKLIAATSELDALAMGRRDVASLKGWRLDVFGDEALKLCKGEIALVADGSMVKTIPVLS
;
A
#
# COMPACT_ATOMS: atom_id res chain seq x y z
N ALA A 1 -16.10 -3.28 45.31
CA ALA A 1 -15.88 -3.54 43.87
C ALA A 1 -16.74 -2.56 43.09
N LEU A 2 -16.25 -1.97 42.00
CA LEU A 2 -17.04 -1.07 41.16
C LEU A 2 -18.16 -1.83 40.44
N PRO A 3 -19.37 -1.26 40.30
CA PRO A 3 -20.43 -1.80 39.46
C PRO A 3 -19.93 -1.96 38.02
N LYS A 4 -20.38 -3.01 37.32
CA LYS A 4 -19.99 -3.26 35.91
C LYS A 4 -20.39 -2.13 34.96
N GLU A 5 -21.32 -1.28 35.39
CA GLU A 5 -21.93 -0.19 34.67
C GLU A 5 -21.04 1.07 34.63
N ASP A 6 -20.12 1.19 35.60
CA ASP A 6 -19.18 2.30 35.72
C ASP A 6 -17.81 1.97 35.12
N LEU A 7 -17.69 0.82 34.42
CA LEU A 7 -16.46 0.48 33.74
C LEU A 7 -16.30 1.39 32.51
N PRO A 8 -15.15 2.08 32.35
CA PRO A 8 -14.89 2.85 31.14
C PRO A 8 -14.97 1.92 29.94
N ALA A 9 -15.63 2.38 28.88
CA ALA A 9 -15.68 1.65 27.62
C ALA A 9 -14.25 1.31 27.20
N ALA A 10 -14.00 0.02 26.92
CA ALA A 10 -12.71 -0.39 26.39
C ALA A 10 -12.41 0.47 25.16
N PRO A 11 -11.19 1.03 25.03
CA PRO A 11 -10.82 1.75 23.82
C PRO A 11 -11.13 0.84 22.64
N ALA A 12 -11.77 1.40 21.60
CA ALA A 12 -12.05 0.67 20.39
C ALA A 12 -10.76 -0.03 19.99
N GLN A 13 -10.78 -1.37 20.01
CA GLN A 13 -9.65 -2.11 19.48
C GLN A 13 -9.62 -1.69 18.02
N ASP A 14 -8.61 -0.88 17.66
CA ASP A 14 -8.13 -0.81 16.29
C ASP A 14 -8.10 -2.26 15.87
N THR A 15 -9.02 -2.64 14.99
CA THR A 15 -9.07 -3.98 14.45
C THR A 15 -7.76 -4.05 13.70
N GLN A 16 -6.72 -4.56 14.36
CA GLN A 16 -5.35 -4.49 13.86
C GLN A 16 -5.44 -5.11 12.49
N ALA A 17 -5.40 -4.26 11.47
CA ALA A 17 -5.56 -4.69 10.10
C ALA A 17 -4.40 -5.64 9.89
N GLN A 18 -4.68 -6.94 9.92
CA GLN A 18 -3.67 -7.95 9.70
C GLN A 18 -3.08 -7.64 8.33
N THR A 19 -1.76 -7.54 8.24
CA THR A 19 -1.09 -7.32 6.97
C THR A 19 -1.64 -8.31 5.97
N ASN A 20 -2.11 -7.83 4.82
CA ASN A 20 -2.45 -8.72 3.72
C ASN A 20 -1.15 -9.00 2.94
N PRO A 21 -0.50 -10.17 3.13
CA PRO A 21 0.82 -10.43 2.54
C PRO A 21 0.76 -10.42 1.01
N ALA A 22 -0.33 -10.91 0.41
CA ALA A 22 -0.50 -10.93 -1.04
C ALA A 22 -0.59 -9.51 -1.62
N LEU A 23 -1.33 -8.61 -0.95
CA LEU A 23 -1.40 -7.21 -1.38
C LEU A 23 -0.05 -6.51 -1.21
N ALA A 24 0.68 -6.78 -0.13
CA ALA A 24 2.03 -6.27 0.06
C ALA A 24 2.99 -6.75 -1.05
N ASP A 25 2.86 -8.00 -1.50
CA ASP A 25 3.65 -8.53 -2.62
C ASP A 25 3.28 -7.87 -3.96
N LEU A 26 2.00 -7.61 -4.24
CA LEU A 26 1.60 -6.83 -5.41
C LEU A 26 2.20 -5.41 -5.40
N LEU A 27 2.20 -4.76 -4.23
CA LEU A 27 2.85 -3.45 -4.06
C LEU A 27 4.36 -3.52 -4.27
N ARG A 28 5.03 -4.60 -3.85
CA ARG A 28 6.46 -4.82 -4.12
C ARG A 28 6.75 -4.98 -5.61
N VAL A 29 5.88 -5.70 -6.33
CA VAL A 29 6.00 -5.86 -7.79
C VAL A 29 5.81 -4.51 -8.49
N LEU A 30 4.78 -3.75 -8.12
CA LEU A 30 4.54 -2.39 -8.64
C LEU A 30 5.74 -1.48 -8.39
N LEU A 31 6.28 -1.47 -7.16
CA LEU A 31 7.42 -0.65 -6.79
C LEU A 31 8.66 -0.96 -7.65
N LYS A 32 8.95 -2.24 -7.88
CA LYS A 32 10.06 -2.66 -8.74
C LYS A 32 9.87 -2.16 -10.17
N ALA A 33 8.68 -2.36 -10.74
CA ALA A 33 8.36 -1.91 -12.09
C ALA A 33 8.51 -0.38 -12.25
N LYS A 34 8.03 0.40 -11.27
CA LYS A 34 8.20 1.86 -11.28
C LYS A 34 9.65 2.29 -11.15
N ALA A 35 10.40 1.66 -10.24
CA ALA A 35 11.82 1.92 -10.03
C ALA A 35 12.64 1.68 -11.31
N GLU A 36 12.39 0.58 -12.01
CA GLU A 36 13.02 0.24 -13.28
C GLU A 36 12.70 1.28 -14.37
N ASN A 37 11.43 1.70 -14.49
CA ASN A 37 11.02 2.68 -15.50
C ASN A 37 11.70 4.04 -15.38
N ILE A 38 12.01 4.49 -14.16
CA ILE A 38 12.66 5.79 -13.91
C ILE A 38 14.16 5.67 -13.58
N GLY A 39 14.72 4.45 -13.59
CA GLY A 39 16.14 4.21 -13.38
C GLY A 39 16.66 4.53 -11.97
N VAL A 40 15.83 4.41 -10.93
CA VAL A 40 16.24 4.66 -9.53
C VAL A 40 16.11 3.40 -8.68
N ALA A 41 16.84 3.33 -7.57
CA ALA A 41 16.69 2.23 -6.63
C ALA A 41 15.32 2.28 -5.93
N ALA A 42 14.58 1.16 -5.88
CA ALA A 42 13.25 1.05 -5.27
C ALA A 42 13.17 1.64 -3.85
N LYS A 43 14.21 1.44 -3.04
CA LYS A 43 14.30 1.97 -1.66
C LYS A 43 14.29 3.51 -1.56
N LEU A 44 14.58 4.23 -2.65
CA LEU A 44 14.49 5.70 -2.69
C LEU A 44 13.04 6.16 -2.85
N ILE A 45 12.20 5.31 -3.44
CA ILE A 45 10.78 5.55 -3.67
C ILE A 45 9.97 5.15 -2.43
N ALA A 46 10.14 3.93 -1.92
CA ALA A 46 9.41 3.44 -0.75
C ALA A 46 10.20 2.35 0.00
N ALA A 47 10.08 2.34 1.33
CA ALA A 47 10.57 1.25 2.17
C ALA A 47 9.57 0.09 2.24
N THR A 48 10.04 -1.14 2.51
CA THR A 48 9.18 -2.32 2.66
C THR A 48 8.07 -2.12 3.70
N SER A 49 8.39 -1.48 4.83
CA SER A 49 7.44 -1.18 5.90
C SER A 49 6.29 -0.26 5.44
N GLU A 50 6.54 0.62 4.47
CA GLU A 50 5.49 1.44 3.89
C GLU A 50 4.55 0.61 3.03
N LEU A 51 5.05 -0.39 2.30
CA LEU A 51 4.22 -1.30 1.50
C LEU A 51 3.31 -2.15 2.39
N ASP A 52 3.85 -2.65 3.51
CA ASP A 52 3.06 -3.38 4.50
C ASP A 52 2.00 -2.46 5.12
N ALA A 53 2.36 -1.22 5.47
CA ALA A 53 1.42 -0.23 5.98
C ALA A 53 0.32 0.12 4.97
N LEU A 54 0.66 0.30 3.69
CA LEU A 54 -0.30 0.53 2.62
C LEU A 54 -1.26 -0.66 2.45
N ALA A 55 -0.74 -1.90 2.53
CA ALA A 55 -1.55 -3.12 2.48
C ALA A 55 -2.50 -3.26 3.68
N MET A 56 -2.15 -2.69 4.84
CA MET A 56 -3.02 -2.58 6.02
C MET A 56 -4.02 -1.43 5.95
N GLY A 57 -4.04 -0.64 4.87
CA GLY A 57 -4.93 0.52 4.73
C GLY A 57 -4.38 1.82 5.31
N ARG A 58 -3.14 1.86 5.83
CA ARG A 58 -2.52 3.09 6.35
C ARG A 58 -2.18 4.02 5.19
N ARG A 59 -2.37 5.33 5.39
CA ARG A 59 -2.16 6.36 4.36
C ARG A 59 -1.21 7.49 4.79
N ASP A 60 -0.69 7.44 6.02
CA ASP A 60 0.38 8.35 6.46
C ASP A 60 1.74 7.68 6.28
N VAL A 61 2.23 7.65 5.04
CA VAL A 61 3.55 7.11 4.66
C VAL A 61 4.26 8.09 3.72
N ALA A 62 5.60 8.01 3.67
CA ALA A 62 6.42 8.96 2.91
C ALA A 62 6.29 8.79 1.39
N SER A 63 5.97 7.58 0.94
CA SER A 63 5.68 7.21 -0.45
C SER A 63 4.41 7.85 -1.02
N LEU A 64 3.55 8.44 -0.18
CA LEU A 64 2.37 9.20 -0.59
C LEU A 64 2.59 10.72 -0.53
N LYS A 65 3.84 11.19 -0.55
CA LYS A 65 4.18 12.61 -0.43
C LYS A 65 5.19 13.02 -1.51
N GLY A 66 5.02 14.24 -2.03
CA GLY A 66 5.92 14.84 -3.03
C GLY A 66 6.10 13.94 -4.26
N TRP A 67 7.30 13.95 -4.84
CA TRP A 67 7.59 13.23 -6.09
C TRP A 67 7.34 11.71 -6.01
N ARG A 68 7.37 11.11 -4.80
CA ARG A 68 7.09 9.67 -4.62
C ARG A 68 5.63 9.33 -4.88
N LEU A 69 4.73 10.27 -4.58
CA LEU A 69 3.31 10.15 -4.90
C LEU A 69 3.13 10.01 -6.42
N ASP A 70 3.81 10.88 -7.17
CA ASP A 70 3.67 10.95 -8.63
C ASP A 70 4.22 9.71 -9.34
N VAL A 71 5.32 9.14 -8.84
CA VAL A 71 5.97 7.99 -9.50
C VAL A 71 5.44 6.62 -9.05
N PHE A 72 4.86 6.53 -7.86
CA PHE A 72 4.44 5.26 -7.25
C PHE A 72 3.17 5.38 -6.42
N GLY A 73 3.09 6.37 -5.53
CA GLY A 73 2.04 6.44 -4.51
C GLY A 73 0.62 6.46 -5.07
N ASP A 74 0.36 7.23 -6.13
CA ASP A 74 -0.97 7.30 -6.74
C ASP A 74 -1.43 5.94 -7.28
N GLU A 75 -0.58 5.25 -8.04
CA GLU A 75 -0.90 3.92 -8.54
C GLU A 75 -0.94 2.85 -7.44
N ALA A 76 -0.12 2.97 -6.40
CA ALA A 76 -0.21 2.08 -5.24
C ALA A 76 -1.58 2.19 -4.57
N LEU A 77 -2.12 3.40 -4.44
CA LEU A 77 -3.47 3.62 -3.92
C LEU A 77 -4.55 3.05 -4.85
N LYS A 78 -4.44 3.27 -6.16
CA LYS A 78 -5.35 2.70 -7.16
C LYS A 78 -5.34 1.17 -7.13
N LEU A 79 -4.15 0.57 -7.00
CA LEU A 79 -4.00 -0.88 -6.88
C LEU A 79 -4.66 -1.42 -5.61
N CYS A 80 -4.46 -0.76 -4.47
CA CYS A 80 -5.14 -1.13 -3.22
C CYS A 80 -6.67 -1.01 -3.31
N LYS A 81 -7.20 -0.15 -4.18
CA LYS A 81 -8.64 0.01 -4.42
C LYS A 81 -9.19 -0.93 -5.49
N GLY A 82 -8.34 -1.68 -6.19
CA GLY A 82 -8.74 -2.52 -7.32
C GLY A 82 -9.08 -1.74 -8.59
N GLU A 83 -8.65 -0.48 -8.70
CA GLU A 83 -8.90 0.39 -9.87
C GLU A 83 -7.90 0.12 -11.02
N ILE A 84 -6.78 -0.53 -10.71
CA ILE A 84 -5.79 -0.98 -11.70
C ILE A 84 -5.37 -2.43 -11.44
N ALA A 85 -4.92 -3.10 -12.50
CA ALA A 85 -4.33 -4.43 -12.45
C ALA A 85 -2.88 -4.40 -12.94
N LEU A 86 -2.06 -5.29 -12.37
CA LEU A 86 -0.71 -5.56 -12.88
C LEU A 86 -0.79 -6.59 -14.01
N VAL A 87 -0.12 -6.29 -15.12
CA VAL A 87 0.00 -7.21 -16.26
C VAL A 87 1.47 -7.43 -16.61
N ALA A 88 1.80 -8.65 -17.02
CA ALA A 88 3.09 -8.95 -17.61
C ALA A 88 3.04 -8.67 -19.12
N ASP A 89 4.01 -7.92 -19.63
CA ASP A 89 4.23 -7.62 -21.04
C ASP A 89 5.69 -7.96 -21.38
N GLY A 90 5.90 -9.18 -21.88
CA GLY A 90 7.24 -9.75 -22.01
C GLY A 90 7.93 -9.87 -20.65
N SER A 91 9.08 -9.20 -20.51
CA SER A 91 9.84 -9.12 -19.25
C SER A 91 9.46 -7.93 -18.37
N MET A 92 8.52 -7.08 -18.80
CA MET A 92 8.11 -5.89 -18.07
C MET A 92 6.78 -6.10 -17.34
N VAL A 93 6.59 -5.37 -16.24
CA VAL A 93 5.30 -5.26 -15.57
C VAL A 93 4.70 -3.89 -15.84
N LYS A 94 3.43 -3.86 -16.26
CA LYS A 94 2.66 -2.63 -16.53
C LYS A 94 1.38 -2.62 -15.72
N THR A 95 0.75 -1.45 -15.64
CA THR A 95 -0.57 -1.25 -15.04
C THR A 95 -1.60 -1.02 -16.13
N ILE A 96 -2.78 -1.60 -15.97
CA ILE A 96 -3.96 -1.30 -16.79
C ILE A 96 -5.14 -0.91 -15.90
N PRO A 97 -6.05 -0.03 -16.36
CA PRO A 97 -7.30 0.23 -15.65
C PRO A 97 -8.15 -1.04 -15.57
N VAL A 98 -8.77 -1.26 -14.41
CA VAL A 98 -9.84 -2.26 -14.26
C VAL A 98 -11.15 -1.53 -14.52
N LEU A 99 -11.74 -1.77 -15.69
CA LEU A 99 -13.09 -1.30 -15.98
C LEU A 99 -14.07 -2.11 -15.12
N SER A 100 -14.84 -1.40 -14.29
CA SER A 100 -15.98 -1.97 -13.57
C SER A 100 -17.20 -2.05 -14.48
#